data_AF-A0A960P563-F1
#
_entry.id   AF-A0A960P563-F1
#
_cell.length_a   1.000
_cell.length_b   1.000
_cell.length_c   1.000
_cell.angle_alpha   90.00
_cell.angle_beta   90.00
_cell.angle_gamma   90.00
#
_symmetry.space_group_name_H-M   'P 1'
#
loop_
_entity.id
_entity.type
_entity.pdbx_description
1 polymer ?
#
loop_
_entity_poly.entity_id
_entity_poly.type
_entity_poly.pdbx_seq_one_letter_code
_entity_poly.pdbx_strand_id
1 'polypeptide(L)'
;MAMLVRRLRGAVGATDLQCIGTSATLAGPGTKAEQRQQVAALATKIFGTTITPSNVIGESLRRATDGEFDIAALTARLTQPVPTAWEQLHRDPLAVWVETKFGLAQDDEGKLARQSPRRLSTAVTELNQLTGVAEEICREQLRNLLLTGSKVRDPGGRPLFAFKLHQFIGKGDTVYTTLNPPASRYLTTQYQRSAPEEPLGRPLFPLAFCRECGQDFLVVNRDKGGEKFSPRPLNDTRGEQAEATGLLYLCDGDWPSATDPALLDRIPDDWVIVDGATRTFDKGRATRLPTAYRVDQFGTVVDEGDGLPVAFFERLDFCPSCKTSYESSQQSEFSRVSSLGTEGRASAVTVLTQSVVRTLRNQTDLDDDARKLLAFTDNRQDASLQSGHFNDFVLVGLVRSALYRAAQKQHERTPEEPLTDDDLGGAIFDALGGDLTHFARDPVTAHEAIAAKRIKSTLRDVLSYRVWADLKRGWRITMPNLEQTGQLRLTYFGLDGVAADETKWAGAAAPLSAAEPATRVELMHVL
;
A
#
# COMPACT_ATOMS: atom_id res chain seq x y z
N MET A 1 -20.76 -21.42 -0.21
CA MET A 1 -20.90 -22.89 -0.19
C MET A 1 -22.23 -23.35 0.41
N ALA A 2 -22.60 -22.95 1.63
CA ALA A 2 -23.84 -23.41 2.29
C ALA A 2 -25.15 -23.16 1.48
N MET A 3 -25.28 -22.03 0.78
CA MET A 3 -26.43 -21.79 -0.12
C MET A 3 -26.46 -22.71 -1.36
N LEU A 4 -25.31 -23.22 -1.82
CA LEU A 4 -25.25 -24.22 -2.89
C LEU A 4 -25.70 -25.58 -2.36
N VAL A 5 -25.25 -25.97 -1.16
CA VAL A 5 -25.70 -27.20 -0.48
C VAL A 5 -27.22 -27.16 -0.30
N ARG A 6 -27.77 -26.02 0.14
CA ARG A 6 -29.22 -25.82 0.25
C ARG A 6 -29.95 -26.00 -1.09
N ARG A 7 -29.42 -25.42 -2.17
CA ARG A 7 -29.99 -25.56 -3.53
C ARG A 7 -29.93 -26.99 -4.04
N LEU A 8 -28.79 -27.66 -3.88
CA LEU A 8 -28.62 -29.08 -4.21
C LEU A 8 -29.67 -29.91 -3.48
N ARG A 9 -29.81 -29.69 -2.17
CA ARG A 9 -30.76 -30.41 -1.34
C ARG A 9 -32.20 -30.23 -1.81
N GLY A 10 -32.57 -29.01 -2.21
CA GLY A 10 -33.88 -28.74 -2.83
C GLY A 10 -34.05 -29.40 -4.20
N ALA A 11 -33.00 -29.47 -5.01
CA ALA A 11 -33.06 -30.06 -6.35
C ALA A 11 -33.15 -31.60 -6.33
N VAL A 12 -32.52 -32.27 -5.37
CA VAL A 12 -32.51 -33.74 -5.26
C VAL A 12 -33.50 -34.30 -4.24
N GLY A 13 -34.25 -33.44 -3.53
CA GLY A 13 -35.21 -33.86 -2.51
C GLY A 13 -34.59 -34.57 -1.30
N ALA A 14 -33.29 -34.42 -1.06
CA ALA A 14 -32.59 -35.13 0.01
C ALA A 14 -32.96 -34.56 1.39
N THR A 15 -33.72 -35.29 2.20
CA THR A 15 -34.13 -34.84 3.54
C THR A 15 -33.04 -35.07 4.60
N ASP A 16 -32.20 -36.09 4.41
CA ASP A 16 -31.28 -36.58 5.45
C ASP A 16 -29.81 -36.17 5.20
N LEU A 17 -29.59 -35.11 4.43
CA LEU A 17 -28.24 -34.63 4.13
C LEU A 17 -27.59 -33.98 5.36
N GLN A 18 -26.61 -34.66 5.95
CA GLN A 18 -25.82 -34.11 7.05
C GLN A 18 -24.91 -32.97 6.57
N CYS A 19 -25.09 -31.79 7.15
CA CYS A 19 -24.29 -30.61 6.85
C CYS A 19 -23.33 -30.35 8.01
N ILE A 20 -22.02 -30.40 7.75
CA ILE A 20 -20.99 -30.03 8.73
C ILE A 20 -20.35 -28.72 8.27
N GLY A 21 -20.41 -27.70 9.13
CA GLY A 21 -19.76 -26.42 8.91
C GLY A 21 -18.66 -26.20 9.94
N THR A 22 -17.48 -25.79 9.50
CA THR A 22 -16.38 -25.36 10.36
C THR A 22 -16.27 -23.84 10.36
N SER A 23 -15.74 -23.26 11.44
CA SER A 23 -15.42 -21.82 11.54
C SER A 23 -16.62 -20.85 11.55
N ALA A 24 -17.80 -21.30 12.00
CA ALA A 24 -18.95 -20.44 12.23
C ALA A 24 -18.73 -19.57 13.48
N THR A 25 -18.07 -18.43 13.31
CA THR A 25 -17.75 -17.53 14.42
C THR A 25 -18.75 -16.37 14.43
N LEU A 26 -19.77 -16.44 15.28
CA LEU A 26 -20.59 -15.29 15.67
C LEU A 26 -20.14 -14.88 17.08
N ALA A 27 -19.32 -13.84 17.17
CA ALA A 27 -19.01 -13.17 18.43
C ALA A 27 -20.14 -12.17 18.73
N GLY A 28 -21.32 -12.68 19.06
CA GLY A 28 -22.43 -11.87 19.54
C GLY A 28 -22.31 -11.61 21.06
N PRO A 29 -22.82 -10.48 21.57
CA PRO A 29 -22.97 -10.29 23.01
C PRO A 29 -23.93 -11.36 23.60
N GLY A 30 -23.76 -11.66 24.88
CA GLY A 30 -24.60 -12.62 25.62
C GLY A 30 -23.85 -13.82 26.18
N THR A 31 -24.60 -14.69 26.84
CA THR A 31 -24.19 -15.97 27.44
C THR A 31 -23.72 -16.98 26.39
N LYS A 32 -22.97 -18.00 26.81
CA LYS A 32 -22.54 -19.09 25.90
C LYS A 32 -23.72 -19.86 25.32
N ALA A 33 -24.79 -20.02 26.09
CA ALA A 33 -26.03 -20.62 25.61
C ALA A 33 -26.69 -19.78 24.50
N GLU A 34 -26.79 -18.46 24.68
CA GLU A 34 -27.34 -17.54 23.66
C GLU A 34 -26.47 -17.53 22.39
N GLN A 35 -25.14 -17.52 22.53
CA GLN A 35 -24.23 -17.61 21.38
C GLN A 35 -24.46 -18.89 20.57
N ARG A 36 -24.58 -20.06 21.23
CA ARG A 36 -24.90 -21.33 20.53
C ARG A 36 -26.26 -21.27 19.84
N GLN A 37 -27.27 -20.66 20.47
CA GLN A 37 -28.59 -20.50 19.86
C GLN A 37 -28.56 -19.60 18.62
N GLN A 38 -27.83 -18.48 18.67
CA GLN A 38 -27.66 -17.58 17.53
C GLN A 38 -26.93 -18.26 16.36
N VAL A 39 -25.84 -18.98 16.65
CA VAL A 39 -25.10 -19.76 15.63
C VAL A 39 -26.00 -20.82 15.01
N ALA A 40 -26.74 -21.57 15.82
CA ALA A 40 -27.67 -22.61 15.36
C ALA A 40 -28.79 -22.03 14.48
N ALA A 41 -29.37 -20.89 14.86
CA ALA A 41 -30.40 -20.22 14.07
C ALA A 41 -29.86 -19.73 12.72
N LEU A 42 -28.66 -19.14 12.71
CA LEU A 42 -28.01 -18.72 11.47
C LEU A 42 -27.69 -19.92 10.57
N ALA A 43 -27.06 -20.96 11.12
CA ALA A 43 -26.71 -22.16 10.38
C ALA A 43 -27.98 -22.81 9.79
N THR A 44 -29.04 -22.91 10.59
CA THR A 44 -30.35 -23.41 10.14
C THR A 44 -30.87 -22.62 8.94
N LYS A 45 -30.78 -21.29 8.99
CA LYS A 45 -31.23 -20.42 7.88
C LYS A 45 -30.40 -20.61 6.61
N ILE A 46 -29.07 -20.69 6.73
CA ILE A 46 -28.18 -20.74 5.56
C ILE A 46 -28.18 -22.13 4.91
N PHE A 47 -28.10 -23.20 5.71
CA PHE A 47 -28.16 -24.58 5.21
C PHE A 47 -29.60 -24.99 4.88
N GLY A 48 -30.61 -24.33 5.45
CA GLY A 48 -32.01 -24.64 5.25
C GLY A 48 -32.47 -25.93 5.95
N THR A 49 -31.66 -26.52 6.84
CA THR A 49 -32.01 -27.71 7.65
C THR A 49 -31.89 -27.35 9.11
N THR A 50 -32.68 -27.97 9.99
CA THR A 50 -32.66 -27.68 11.42
C THR A 50 -31.32 -28.10 12.03
N ILE A 51 -30.62 -27.13 12.60
CA ILE A 51 -29.41 -27.34 13.40
C ILE A 51 -29.75 -26.91 14.82
N THR A 52 -29.62 -27.83 15.78
CA THR A 52 -29.90 -27.56 17.19
C THR A 52 -28.70 -26.90 17.87
N PRO A 53 -28.89 -26.11 18.95
CA PRO A 53 -27.80 -25.54 19.72
C PRO A 53 -26.83 -26.58 20.31
N SER A 54 -27.32 -27.80 20.57
CA SER A 54 -26.49 -28.92 21.04
C SER A 54 -25.47 -29.41 20.01
N ASN A 55 -25.71 -29.13 18.72
CA ASN A 55 -24.80 -29.49 17.63
C ASN A 55 -23.74 -28.40 17.37
N VAL A 56 -23.80 -27.28 18.11
CA VAL A 56 -22.78 -26.22 18.04
C VAL A 56 -21.65 -26.57 19.00
N ILE A 57 -20.57 -27.11 18.43
CA ILE A 57 -19.38 -27.50 19.17
C ILE A 57 -18.40 -26.32 19.21
N GLY A 58 -18.10 -25.85 20.42
CA GLY A 58 -17.08 -24.82 20.69
C GLY A 58 -15.72 -25.43 21.02
N GLU A 59 -14.72 -24.57 21.24
CA GLU A 59 -13.43 -25.02 21.77
C GLU A 59 -13.55 -25.47 23.24
N SER A 60 -12.76 -26.47 23.61
CA SER A 60 -12.57 -26.88 25.00
C SER A 60 -11.12 -26.59 25.39
N LEU A 61 -10.94 -25.73 26.39
CA LEU A 61 -9.63 -25.29 26.82
C LEU A 61 -9.17 -26.09 28.03
N ARG A 62 -7.85 -26.22 28.17
CA ARG A 62 -7.18 -26.76 29.34
C ARG A 62 -6.06 -25.81 29.74
N ARG A 63 -5.74 -25.76 31.03
CA ARG A 63 -4.56 -25.04 31.50
C ARG A 63 -3.28 -25.68 30.96
N ALA A 64 -2.31 -24.82 30.66
CA ALA A 64 -0.93 -25.17 30.38
C ALA A 64 -0.12 -25.27 31.69
N THR A 65 -0.57 -24.57 32.73
CA THR A 65 0.03 -24.61 34.07
C THR A 65 -0.76 -25.53 35.02
N ASP A 66 -0.10 -25.96 36.09
CA ASP A 66 -0.67 -26.82 37.13
C ASP A 66 -0.39 -26.21 38.51
N GLY A 67 -1.41 -26.22 39.37
CA GLY A 67 -1.36 -25.65 40.71
C GLY A 67 -2.11 -24.34 40.88
N GLU A 68 -1.94 -23.77 42.07
CA GLU A 68 -2.49 -22.48 42.50
C GLU A 68 -1.35 -21.55 42.91
N PHE A 69 -1.61 -20.25 42.95
CA PHE A 69 -0.69 -19.29 43.53
C PHE A 69 -1.34 -18.66 44.76
N ASP A 70 -0.55 -18.45 45.80
CA ASP A 70 -0.87 -17.53 46.88
C ASP A 70 0.03 -16.29 46.79
N ILE A 71 -0.33 -15.24 47.52
CA ILE A 71 0.38 -13.96 47.47
C ILE A 71 1.82 -14.12 47.99
N ALA A 72 2.06 -14.94 49.02
CA ALA A 72 3.39 -15.11 49.60
C ALA A 72 4.35 -15.83 48.63
N ALA A 73 3.88 -16.91 47.99
CA ALA A 73 4.60 -17.65 46.96
C ALA A 73 4.89 -16.78 45.74
N LEU A 74 3.92 -15.96 45.31
CA LEU A 74 4.10 -15.03 44.21
C LEU A 74 5.14 -13.94 44.53
N THR A 75 5.07 -13.34 45.72
CA THR A 75 6.04 -12.34 46.18
C THR A 75 7.45 -12.92 46.28
N ALA A 76 7.61 -14.10 46.88
CA ALA A 76 8.90 -14.78 46.99
C ALA A 76 9.46 -15.17 45.60
N ARG A 77 8.58 -15.51 44.65
CA ARG A 77 9.01 -15.90 43.31
C ARG A 77 9.57 -14.72 42.52
N LEU A 78 9.06 -13.49 42.71
CA LEU A 78 9.50 -12.30 41.98
C LEU A 78 10.96 -11.90 42.21
N THR A 79 11.58 -12.38 43.29
CA THR A 79 13.01 -12.12 43.59
C THR A 79 13.94 -13.23 43.09
N GLN A 80 13.40 -14.29 42.49
CA GLN A 80 14.14 -15.44 41.97
C GLN A 80 14.28 -15.41 40.44
N PRO A 81 15.29 -16.10 39.87
CA PRO A 81 15.39 -16.26 38.43
C PRO A 81 14.26 -17.14 37.88
N VAL A 82 13.90 -16.93 36.61
CA VAL A 82 12.86 -17.71 35.94
C VAL A 82 13.33 -19.15 35.67
N PRO A 83 12.57 -20.19 36.08
CA PRO A 83 12.89 -21.58 35.74
C PRO A 83 12.93 -21.79 34.23
N THR A 84 13.95 -22.51 33.76
CA THR A 84 14.12 -22.86 32.33
C THR A 84 13.76 -24.30 32.02
N ALA A 85 13.49 -25.13 33.04
CA ALA A 85 13.03 -26.51 32.89
C ALA A 85 11.48 -26.58 32.91
N TRP A 86 10.91 -27.43 32.05
CA TRP A 86 9.45 -27.57 31.91
C TRP A 86 8.76 -27.98 33.22
N GLU A 87 9.34 -28.95 33.94
CA GLU A 87 8.80 -29.56 35.15
C GLU A 87 8.60 -28.54 36.28
N GLN A 88 9.44 -27.50 36.29
CA GLN A 88 9.40 -26.40 37.24
C GLN A 88 8.52 -25.26 36.71
N LEU A 89 8.69 -24.88 35.44
CA LEU A 89 8.03 -23.72 34.87
C LEU A 89 6.50 -23.90 34.78
N HIS A 90 5.99 -25.10 34.47
CA HIS A 90 4.54 -25.30 34.40
C HIS A 90 3.86 -25.22 35.78
N ARG A 91 4.62 -25.37 36.88
CA ARG A 91 4.15 -25.27 38.27
C ARG A 91 4.57 -23.96 38.94
N ASP A 92 5.22 -23.08 38.19
CA ASP A 92 5.72 -21.81 38.71
C ASP A 92 4.55 -20.89 39.11
N PRO A 93 4.52 -20.35 40.35
CA PRO A 93 3.41 -19.52 40.80
C PRO A 93 3.16 -18.30 39.91
N LEU A 94 4.21 -17.71 39.35
CA LEU A 94 4.10 -16.59 38.42
C LEU A 94 3.56 -17.06 37.06
N ALA A 95 3.90 -18.27 36.59
CA ALA A 95 3.31 -18.86 35.39
C ALA A 95 1.80 -19.12 35.57
N VAL A 96 1.39 -19.71 36.69
CA VAL A 96 -0.04 -19.94 37.00
C VAL A 96 -0.80 -18.60 37.05
N TRP A 97 -0.20 -17.58 37.67
CA TRP A 97 -0.75 -16.23 37.70
C TRP A 97 -0.87 -15.63 36.29
N VAL A 98 0.18 -15.71 35.47
CA VAL A 98 0.20 -15.21 34.09
C VAL A 98 -0.86 -15.89 33.24
N GLU A 99 -1.01 -17.22 33.31
CA GLU A 99 -2.07 -17.91 32.59
C GLU A 99 -3.47 -17.44 33.04
N THR A 100 -3.65 -17.19 34.33
CA THR A 100 -4.92 -16.70 34.88
C THR A 100 -5.24 -15.27 34.43
N LYS A 101 -4.22 -14.41 34.25
CA LYS A 101 -4.42 -13.01 33.87
C LYS A 101 -4.48 -12.77 32.36
N PHE A 102 -3.77 -13.57 31.56
CA PHE A 102 -3.66 -13.38 30.12
C PHE A 102 -4.26 -14.51 29.29
N GLY A 103 -4.31 -15.72 29.83
CA GLY A 103 -4.69 -16.92 29.08
C GLY A 103 -6.18 -17.27 29.24
N LEU A 104 -6.57 -17.60 30.47
CA LEU A 104 -7.83 -18.28 30.76
C LEU A 104 -8.62 -17.62 31.89
N ALA A 105 -9.94 -17.58 31.72
CA ALA A 105 -10.93 -17.25 32.74
C ALA A 105 -12.02 -18.34 32.76
N GLN A 106 -12.95 -18.26 33.71
CA GLN A 106 -14.18 -19.04 33.67
C GLN A 106 -15.27 -18.27 32.93
N ASP A 107 -16.01 -18.95 32.06
CA ASP A 107 -17.23 -18.41 31.46
C ASP A 107 -18.44 -18.52 32.40
N ASP A 108 -19.60 -18.07 31.90
CA ASP A 108 -20.90 -18.12 32.57
C ASP A 108 -21.42 -19.55 32.85
N GLU A 109 -20.78 -20.57 32.28
CA GLU A 109 -21.05 -21.99 32.53
C GLU A 109 -20.00 -22.65 33.44
N GLY A 110 -19.06 -21.88 33.98
CA GLY A 110 -17.95 -22.39 34.80
C GLY A 110 -16.88 -23.15 34.01
N LYS A 111 -16.89 -23.10 32.67
CA LYS A 111 -15.89 -23.74 31.81
C LYS A 111 -14.75 -22.77 31.54
N LEU A 112 -13.58 -23.32 31.17
CA LEU A 112 -12.44 -22.51 30.78
C LEU A 112 -12.72 -21.81 29.45
N ALA A 113 -12.58 -20.49 29.45
CA ALA A 113 -12.68 -19.61 28.29
C ALA A 113 -11.44 -18.72 28.19
N ARG A 114 -11.18 -18.18 26.99
CA ARG A 114 -10.05 -17.25 26.77
C ARG A 114 -10.29 -15.95 27.53
N GLN A 115 -9.24 -15.43 28.16
CA GLN A 115 -9.27 -14.10 28.76
C GLN A 115 -9.46 -13.01 27.69
N SER A 116 -10.09 -11.91 28.08
CA SER A 116 -10.08 -10.69 27.26
C SER A 116 -8.65 -10.17 27.13
N PRO A 117 -8.23 -9.61 25.98
CA PRO A 117 -6.88 -9.07 25.85
C PRO A 117 -6.59 -7.97 26.88
N ARG A 118 -5.47 -8.10 27.60
CA ARG A 118 -5.03 -7.14 28.62
C ARG A 118 -3.64 -6.59 28.30
N ARG A 119 -3.40 -5.32 28.66
CA ARG A 119 -2.08 -4.70 28.51
C ARG A 119 -1.11 -5.25 29.57
N LEU A 120 0.13 -5.50 29.18
CA LEU A 120 1.18 -5.92 30.11
C LEU A 120 1.40 -4.88 31.22
N SER A 121 1.32 -3.58 30.90
CA SER A 121 1.45 -2.51 31.90
C SER A 121 0.38 -2.59 33.00
N THR A 122 -0.87 -2.90 32.64
CA THR A 122 -1.95 -3.08 33.62
C THR A 122 -1.69 -4.27 34.54
N ALA A 123 -1.16 -5.38 33.99
CA ALA A 123 -0.80 -6.55 34.78
C ALA A 123 0.40 -6.27 35.71
N VAL A 124 1.38 -5.46 35.29
CA VAL A 124 2.50 -5.02 36.14
C VAL A 124 1.99 -4.26 37.36
N THR A 125 1.11 -3.27 37.16
CA THR A 125 0.53 -2.50 38.26
C THR A 125 -0.30 -3.38 39.19
N GLU A 126 -1.10 -4.31 38.66
CA GLU A 126 -1.86 -5.27 39.48
C GLU A 126 -0.92 -6.17 40.31
N LEU A 127 0.17 -6.64 39.72
CA LEU A 127 1.14 -7.50 40.40
C LEU A 127 1.88 -6.75 41.51
N ASN A 128 2.25 -5.48 41.27
CA ASN A 128 2.80 -4.60 42.29
C ASN A 128 1.81 -4.38 43.45
N GLN A 129 0.55 -4.10 43.17
CA GLN A 129 -0.47 -3.90 44.21
C GLN A 129 -0.72 -5.16 45.04
N LEU A 130 -0.68 -6.34 44.42
CA LEU A 130 -0.89 -7.62 45.11
C LEU A 130 0.31 -8.03 45.99
N THR A 131 1.54 -7.77 45.54
CA THR A 131 2.76 -8.33 46.16
C THR A 131 3.57 -7.31 46.95
N GLY A 132 3.38 -6.01 46.71
CA GLY A 132 4.21 -4.92 47.23
C GLY A 132 5.59 -4.79 46.55
N VAL A 133 5.92 -5.64 45.59
CA VAL A 133 7.21 -5.62 44.87
C VAL A 133 7.22 -4.50 43.84
N ALA A 134 8.33 -3.76 43.71
CA ALA A 134 8.46 -2.63 42.79
C ALA A 134 8.06 -2.98 41.34
N GLU A 135 7.34 -2.05 40.67
CA GLU A 135 6.82 -2.28 39.31
C GLU A 135 7.90 -2.68 38.29
N GLU A 136 9.13 -2.18 38.44
CA GLU A 136 10.23 -2.49 37.52
C GLU A 136 10.63 -3.98 37.59
N ILE A 137 10.71 -4.53 38.81
CA ILE A 137 11.00 -5.96 39.03
C ILE A 137 9.84 -6.81 38.49
N CYS A 138 8.60 -6.42 38.77
CA CYS A 138 7.40 -7.09 38.24
C CYS A 138 7.41 -7.13 36.71
N ARG A 139 7.73 -6.01 36.06
CA ARG A 139 7.82 -5.89 34.60
C ARG A 139 8.89 -6.81 34.03
N GLU A 140 10.08 -6.79 34.62
CA GLU A 140 11.19 -7.61 34.16
C GLU A 140 10.89 -9.11 34.31
N GLN A 141 10.38 -9.53 35.47
CA GLN A 141 10.03 -10.93 35.72
C GLN A 141 8.92 -11.43 34.82
N LEU A 142 7.87 -10.64 34.60
CA LEU A 142 6.81 -11.00 33.66
C LEU A 142 7.35 -11.14 32.23
N ARG A 143 8.21 -10.22 31.78
CA ARG A 143 8.83 -10.30 30.46
C ARG A 143 9.71 -11.54 30.32
N ASN A 144 10.55 -11.81 31.31
CA ASN A 144 11.45 -12.96 31.32
C ASN A 144 10.66 -14.27 31.33
N LEU A 145 9.62 -14.38 32.16
CA LEU A 145 8.75 -15.55 32.21
C LEU A 145 8.03 -15.80 30.89
N LEU A 146 7.45 -14.75 30.30
CA LEU A 146 6.77 -14.81 29.01
C LEU A 146 7.73 -15.29 27.90
N LEU A 147 8.95 -14.74 27.83
CA LEU A 147 9.98 -15.14 26.86
C LEU A 147 10.53 -16.55 27.10
N THR A 148 10.69 -16.96 28.36
CA THR A 148 11.12 -18.33 28.69
C THR A 148 10.02 -19.33 28.38
N GLY A 149 8.77 -19.01 28.71
CA GLY A 149 7.59 -19.84 28.41
C GLY A 149 7.35 -20.07 26.92
N SER A 150 7.80 -19.18 26.04
CA SER A 150 7.75 -19.42 24.59
C SER A 150 8.88 -20.27 24.03
N LYS A 151 9.91 -20.55 24.83
CA LYS A 151 11.06 -21.39 24.46
C LYS A 151 10.95 -22.79 25.06
N VAL A 152 10.60 -22.90 26.34
CA VAL A 152 10.47 -24.18 27.04
C VAL A 152 9.32 -25.00 26.45
N ARG A 153 9.60 -26.26 26.11
CA ARG A 153 8.66 -27.18 25.47
C ARG A 153 8.14 -28.23 26.46
N ASP A 154 6.85 -28.56 26.35
CA ASP A 154 6.26 -29.73 27.01
C ASP A 154 6.79 -31.04 26.38
N PRO A 155 6.54 -32.22 26.98
CA PRO A 155 6.92 -33.51 26.39
C PRO A 155 6.34 -33.79 24.99
N GLY A 156 5.31 -33.04 24.59
CA GLY A 156 4.72 -33.09 23.25
C GLY A 156 5.28 -32.03 22.29
N GLY A 157 6.35 -31.31 22.66
CA GLY A 157 7.00 -30.32 21.81
C GLY A 157 6.29 -28.96 21.73
N ARG A 158 5.32 -28.67 22.60
CA ARG A 158 4.58 -27.38 22.59
C ARG A 158 5.16 -26.39 23.59
N PRO A 159 5.28 -25.10 23.24
CA PRO A 159 5.66 -24.07 24.20
C PRO A 159 4.62 -23.94 25.33
N LEU A 160 5.06 -23.59 26.55
CA LEU A 160 4.16 -23.27 27.65
C LEU A 160 3.25 -22.08 27.29
N PHE A 161 3.85 -21.01 26.76
CA PHE A 161 3.14 -19.84 26.28
C PHE A 161 3.48 -19.56 24.82
N ALA A 162 2.51 -19.80 23.92
CA ALA A 162 2.65 -19.47 22.51
C ALA A 162 2.28 -18.01 22.25
N PHE A 163 3.18 -17.23 21.64
CA PHE A 163 2.87 -15.89 21.18
C PHE A 163 2.24 -15.92 19.79
N LYS A 164 1.13 -15.19 19.65
CA LYS A 164 0.62 -14.75 18.35
C LYS A 164 0.86 -13.26 18.24
N LEU A 165 1.80 -12.87 17.39
CA LEU A 165 2.02 -11.47 17.07
C LEU A 165 0.92 -11.03 16.10
N HIS A 166 0.10 -10.07 16.54
CA HIS A 166 -0.83 -9.38 15.66
C HIS A 166 -0.23 -8.03 15.32
N GLN A 167 0.20 -7.87 14.07
CA GLN A 167 0.68 -6.59 13.56
C GLN A 167 -0.42 -5.98 12.68
N PHE A 168 -0.85 -4.79 13.04
CA PHE A 168 -1.78 -4.01 12.24
C PHE A 168 -0.96 -3.04 11.40
N ILE A 169 -1.02 -3.19 10.08
CA ILE A 169 -0.32 -2.32 9.14
C ILE A 169 -1.40 -1.48 8.45
N GLY A 170 -1.44 -0.20 8.78
CA GLY A 170 -2.26 0.77 8.05
C GLY A 170 -1.62 1.12 6.72
N LYS A 171 -2.45 1.50 5.75
CA LYS A 171 -1.97 2.21 4.56
C LYS A 171 -1.35 3.54 5.01
N GLY A 172 -0.31 4.01 4.34
CA GLY A 172 0.14 5.40 4.52
C GLY A 172 -1.00 6.35 4.13
N ASP A 173 -1.17 7.43 4.92
CA ASP A 173 -2.10 8.49 4.56
C ASP A 173 -1.37 9.62 3.81
N THR A 174 -2.05 10.72 3.53
CA THR A 174 -1.41 11.95 3.07
C THR A 174 -0.90 12.82 4.21
N VAL A 175 -0.25 13.93 3.86
CA VAL A 175 0.06 15.02 4.81
C VAL A 175 -1.18 15.90 4.92
N TYR A 176 -1.53 16.24 6.15
CA TYR A 176 -2.57 17.19 6.47
C TYR A 176 -1.95 18.45 7.05
N THR A 177 -2.54 19.59 6.72
CA THR A 177 -2.07 20.89 7.20
C THR A 177 -3.21 21.81 7.65
N THR A 178 -2.93 22.73 8.56
CA THR A 178 -3.79 23.91 8.76
C THR A 178 -3.60 24.92 7.62
N LEU A 179 -4.61 25.77 7.39
CA LEU A 179 -4.56 26.85 6.40
C LEU A 179 -3.84 28.08 6.99
N ASN A 180 -2.53 27.96 7.12
CA ASN A 180 -1.63 28.99 7.65
C ASN A 180 -0.44 29.19 6.68
N PRO A 181 0.30 30.30 6.80
CA PRO A 181 1.55 30.47 6.07
C PRO A 181 2.48 29.25 6.26
N PRO A 182 3.26 28.87 5.24
CA PRO A 182 4.14 27.69 5.29
C PRO A 182 5.06 27.62 6.52
N ALA A 183 5.50 28.76 7.04
CA ALA A 183 6.38 28.84 8.20
C ALA A 183 5.72 28.54 9.55
N SER A 184 4.39 28.58 9.65
CA SER A 184 3.65 28.46 10.92
C SER A 184 2.55 27.41 10.92
N ARG A 185 2.31 26.73 9.78
CA ARG A 185 1.27 25.71 9.66
C ARG A 185 1.61 24.43 10.42
N TYR A 186 0.59 23.83 11.03
CA TYR A 186 0.70 22.52 11.65
C TYR A 186 0.69 21.43 10.59
N LEU A 187 1.55 20.41 10.71
CA LEU A 187 1.66 19.29 9.77
C LEU A 187 1.51 17.95 10.50
N THR A 188 0.72 17.04 9.94
CA THR A 188 0.58 15.68 10.45
C THR A 188 0.30 14.69 9.34
N THR A 189 0.70 13.44 9.53
CA THR A 189 0.28 12.30 8.67
C THR A 189 -0.85 11.49 9.31
N GLN A 190 -1.32 11.90 10.49
CA GLN A 190 -2.42 11.27 11.20
C GLN A 190 -3.64 12.16 11.08
N TYR A 191 -4.63 11.72 10.31
CA TYR A 191 -5.86 12.47 10.14
C TYR A 191 -6.57 12.70 11.48
N GLN A 192 -6.97 13.95 11.71
CA GLN A 192 -7.86 14.37 12.77
C GLN A 192 -8.88 15.35 12.18
N ARG A 193 -10.04 15.51 12.83
CA ARG A 193 -11.04 16.48 12.37
C ARG A 193 -10.56 17.92 12.55
N SER A 194 -9.74 18.16 13.57
CA SER A 194 -9.14 19.45 13.85
C SER A 194 -7.69 19.31 14.30
N ALA A 195 -6.88 20.34 14.07
CA ALA A 195 -5.50 20.36 14.53
C ALA A 195 -5.43 20.24 16.07
N PRO A 196 -4.56 19.35 16.61
CA PRO A 196 -4.34 19.26 18.04
C PRO A 196 -3.59 20.51 18.54
N GLU A 197 -3.81 20.88 19.81
CA GLU A 197 -3.12 22.01 20.47
C GLU A 197 -3.38 23.40 19.84
N GLU A 198 -4.32 23.48 18.90
CA GLU A 198 -4.80 24.71 18.27
C GLU A 198 -6.27 25.01 18.70
N PRO A 199 -6.78 26.24 18.45
CA PRO A 199 -8.18 26.57 18.69
C PRO A 199 -9.15 25.50 18.13
N LEU A 200 -10.09 25.09 18.97
CA LEU A 200 -11.02 24.00 18.69
C LEU A 200 -11.75 24.24 17.35
N GLY A 201 -11.75 23.23 16.48
CA GLY A 201 -12.49 23.28 15.22
C GLY A 201 -11.71 23.81 14.01
N ARG A 202 -10.42 24.13 14.14
CA ARG A 202 -9.57 24.43 12.97
C ARG A 202 -9.39 23.20 12.07
N PRO A 203 -9.82 23.24 10.80
CA PRO A 203 -9.79 22.08 9.91
C PRO A 203 -8.37 21.69 9.49
N LEU A 204 -8.19 20.39 9.27
CA LEU A 204 -6.99 19.83 8.65
C LEU A 204 -7.26 19.56 7.16
N PHE A 205 -6.51 20.24 6.30
CA PHE A 205 -6.59 20.12 4.86
C PHE A 205 -5.60 19.08 4.34
N PRO A 206 -6.08 18.08 3.58
CA PRO A 206 -5.19 17.13 2.92
C PRO A 206 -4.33 17.84 1.87
N LEU A 207 -3.07 17.46 1.76
CA LEU A 207 -2.17 17.95 0.72
C LEU A 207 -2.13 16.99 -0.47
N ALA A 208 -2.01 17.59 -1.66
CA ALA A 208 -1.60 16.94 -2.89
C ALA A 208 -0.42 17.72 -3.50
N PHE A 209 0.46 17.03 -4.19
CA PHE A 209 1.71 17.58 -4.70
C PHE A 209 1.75 17.47 -6.22
N CYS A 210 2.21 18.51 -6.92
CA CYS A 210 2.51 18.46 -8.34
C CYS A 210 3.46 17.28 -8.62
N ARG A 211 3.13 16.43 -9.59
CA ARG A 211 3.97 15.26 -9.90
C ARG A 211 5.34 15.62 -10.48
N GLU A 212 5.46 16.78 -11.12
CA GLU A 212 6.70 17.21 -11.76
C GLU A 212 7.67 17.87 -10.77
N CYS A 213 7.19 18.77 -9.91
CA CYS A 213 8.06 19.56 -9.02
C CYS A 213 7.78 19.45 -7.53
N GLY A 214 6.74 18.73 -7.13
CA GLY A 214 6.37 18.57 -5.71
C GLY A 214 5.68 19.78 -5.08
N GLN A 215 5.28 20.82 -5.85
CA GLN A 215 4.49 21.94 -5.33
C GLN A 215 3.24 21.43 -4.61
N ASP A 216 3.06 21.80 -3.35
CA ASP A 216 1.90 21.41 -2.55
C ASP A 216 0.67 22.26 -2.84
N PHE A 217 -0.49 21.62 -2.76
CA PHE A 217 -1.82 22.17 -2.89
C PHE A 217 -2.71 21.60 -1.81
N LEU A 218 -3.62 22.40 -1.27
CA LEU A 218 -4.64 21.93 -0.35
C LEU A 218 -5.81 21.36 -1.16
N VAL A 219 -6.27 20.17 -0.81
CA VAL A 219 -7.37 19.50 -1.49
C VAL A 219 -8.69 19.93 -0.84
N VAL A 220 -9.51 20.62 -1.63
CA VAL A 220 -10.70 21.32 -1.11
C VAL A 220 -11.96 21.03 -1.94
N ASN A 221 -13.11 21.12 -1.27
CA ASN A 221 -14.37 21.49 -1.88
C ASN A 221 -14.53 23.02 -1.81
N ARG A 222 -15.22 23.61 -2.77
CA ARG A 222 -15.85 24.91 -2.64
C ARG A 222 -17.33 24.70 -2.34
N ASP A 223 -17.78 25.16 -1.18
CA ASP A 223 -19.15 24.93 -0.71
C ASP A 223 -20.16 25.78 -1.51
N LYS A 224 -21.43 25.36 -1.55
CA LYS A 224 -22.52 26.12 -2.19
C LYS A 224 -22.62 27.53 -1.62
N GLY A 225 -22.64 28.52 -2.51
CA GLY A 225 -22.56 29.94 -2.14
C GLY A 225 -21.17 30.53 -2.36
N GLY A 226 -20.14 29.70 -2.52
CA GLY A 226 -18.78 30.13 -2.88
C GLY A 226 -17.99 30.77 -1.74
N GLU A 227 -18.57 30.89 -0.55
CA GLU A 227 -18.00 31.61 0.58
C GLU A 227 -17.05 30.77 1.45
N LYS A 228 -16.90 29.47 1.16
CA LYS A 228 -16.09 28.58 2.00
C LYS A 228 -15.41 27.45 1.25
N PHE A 229 -14.16 27.18 1.64
CA PHE A 229 -13.40 26.00 1.26
C PHE A 229 -13.36 24.99 2.40
N SER A 230 -13.78 23.76 2.14
CA SER A 230 -13.80 22.67 3.11
C SER A 230 -12.83 21.55 2.70
N PRO A 231 -12.11 20.91 3.65
CA PRO A 231 -11.16 19.86 3.34
C PRO A 231 -11.85 18.62 2.77
N ARG A 232 -11.24 17.97 1.77
CA ARG A 232 -11.73 16.70 1.22
C ARG A 232 -10.59 15.73 0.89
N PRO A 233 -10.80 14.41 0.93
CA PRO A 233 -9.84 13.47 0.36
C PRO A 233 -9.73 13.65 -1.16
N LEU A 234 -8.52 13.47 -1.70
CA LEU A 234 -8.21 13.67 -3.13
C LEU A 234 -9.09 12.82 -4.06
N ASN A 235 -9.28 11.54 -3.71
CA ASN A 235 -9.99 10.57 -4.56
C ASN A 235 -11.48 10.43 -4.21
N ASP A 236 -12.03 11.30 -3.36
CA ASP A 236 -13.44 11.23 -2.99
C ASP A 236 -14.34 11.90 -4.03
N THR A 237 -15.59 11.46 -4.09
CA THR A 237 -16.62 12.11 -4.90
C THR A 237 -17.04 13.44 -4.29
N ARG A 238 -17.56 14.36 -5.13
CA ARG A 238 -18.03 15.68 -4.68
C ARG A 238 -19.07 15.53 -3.56
N GLY A 239 -18.84 16.20 -2.43
CA GLY A 239 -19.75 16.18 -1.28
C GLY A 239 -21.11 16.82 -1.60
N GLU A 240 -22.17 16.46 -0.84
CA GLU A 240 -23.54 16.94 -1.08
C GLU A 240 -23.70 18.47 -1.03
N GLN A 241 -22.87 19.14 -0.23
CA GLN A 241 -22.85 20.60 -0.07
C GLN A 241 -21.82 21.31 -0.96
N ALA A 242 -21.03 20.58 -1.76
CA ALA A 242 -19.99 21.16 -2.60
C ALA A 242 -20.56 21.62 -3.96
N GLU A 243 -20.23 22.86 -4.34
CA GLU A 243 -20.47 23.41 -5.68
C GLU A 243 -19.40 22.89 -6.65
N ALA A 244 -18.14 22.98 -6.25
CA ALA A 244 -16.98 22.54 -7.02
C ALA A 244 -15.97 21.79 -6.15
N THR A 245 -15.09 21.02 -6.79
CA THR A 245 -13.93 20.37 -6.18
C THR A 245 -12.68 20.90 -6.83
N GLY A 246 -11.58 21.04 -6.09
CA GLY A 246 -10.34 21.44 -6.71
C GLY A 246 -9.16 21.48 -5.74
N LEU A 247 -8.16 22.26 -6.13
CA LEU A 247 -6.91 22.45 -5.45
C LEU A 247 -6.73 23.93 -5.10
N LEU A 248 -6.35 24.20 -3.85
CA LEU A 248 -6.04 25.54 -3.37
C LEU A 248 -4.52 25.70 -3.30
N TYR A 249 -3.99 26.69 -4.01
CA TYR A 249 -2.59 27.09 -3.94
C TYR A 249 -2.46 28.29 -3.01
N LEU A 250 -1.54 28.22 -2.03
CA LEU A 250 -1.19 29.36 -1.18
C LEU A 250 -0.23 30.26 -1.95
N CYS A 251 -0.55 31.54 -2.07
CA CYS A 251 0.27 32.50 -2.79
C CYS A 251 1.13 33.33 -1.83
N ASP A 252 2.32 33.77 -2.27
CA ASP A 252 3.15 34.73 -1.52
C ASP A 252 2.63 36.18 -1.61
N GLY A 253 1.54 36.40 -2.36
CA GLY A 253 0.86 37.68 -2.60
C GLY A 253 -0.42 37.43 -3.42
N ASP A 254 -1.15 38.49 -3.78
CA ASP A 254 -2.35 38.33 -4.59
C ASP A 254 -2.03 37.72 -5.96
N TRP A 255 -2.92 36.85 -6.44
CA TRP A 255 -2.74 36.22 -7.74
C TRP A 255 -2.86 37.27 -8.88
N PRO A 256 -1.88 37.37 -9.80
CA PRO A 256 -1.88 38.40 -10.83
C PRO A 256 -3.10 38.32 -11.77
N SER A 257 -3.65 39.48 -12.13
CA SER A 257 -4.71 39.56 -13.14
C SER A 257 -4.21 39.22 -14.54
N ALA A 258 -5.11 38.92 -15.48
CA ALA A 258 -4.77 38.61 -16.87
C ALA A 258 -4.03 39.74 -17.63
N THR A 259 -4.12 40.97 -17.12
CA THR A 259 -3.44 42.15 -17.69
C THR A 259 -2.14 42.50 -16.98
N ASP A 260 -1.84 41.87 -15.85
CA ASP A 260 -0.63 42.11 -15.09
C ASP A 260 0.57 41.39 -15.72
N PRO A 261 1.67 42.09 -16.07
CA PRO A 261 2.88 41.46 -16.57
C PRO A 261 3.44 40.35 -15.67
N ALA A 262 3.23 40.42 -14.36
CA ALA A 262 3.65 39.40 -13.40
C ALA A 262 2.98 38.04 -13.62
N LEU A 263 1.85 37.99 -14.34
CA LEU A 263 1.21 36.71 -14.70
C LEU A 263 2.11 35.86 -15.61
N LEU A 264 2.90 36.48 -16.49
CA LEU A 264 3.76 35.76 -17.44
C LEU A 264 4.82 34.91 -16.74
N ASP A 265 5.19 35.27 -15.51
CA ASP A 265 6.13 34.50 -14.70
C ASP A 265 5.48 33.31 -13.99
N ARG A 266 4.15 33.25 -13.94
CA ARG A 266 3.37 32.19 -13.28
C ARG A 266 2.79 31.17 -14.24
N ILE A 267 2.68 31.47 -15.53
CA ILE A 267 2.08 30.59 -16.55
C ILE A 267 3.13 29.88 -17.41
N PRO A 268 2.75 28.80 -18.09
CA PRO A 268 3.59 28.11 -19.07
C PRO A 268 4.03 28.99 -20.23
N ASP A 269 5.22 28.73 -20.76
CA ASP A 269 5.78 29.52 -21.87
C ASP A 269 4.94 29.37 -23.15
N ASP A 270 4.29 28.22 -23.36
CA ASP A 270 3.40 27.96 -24.50
C ASP A 270 2.04 28.71 -24.42
N TRP A 271 1.81 29.45 -23.33
CA TRP A 271 0.64 30.31 -23.13
C TRP A 271 0.98 31.79 -23.38
N VAL A 272 2.23 32.09 -23.72
CA VAL A 272 2.72 33.44 -23.99
C VAL A 272 2.82 33.66 -25.50
N ILE A 273 2.07 34.64 -26.00
CA ILE A 273 2.16 35.08 -27.39
C ILE A 273 3.27 36.12 -27.49
N VAL A 274 4.24 35.85 -28.36
CA VAL A 274 5.36 36.75 -28.66
C VAL A 274 5.11 37.39 -30.03
N ASP A 275 4.91 38.71 -30.06
CA ASP A 275 4.82 39.51 -31.28
C ASP A 275 5.94 40.57 -31.27
N GLY A 276 6.99 40.31 -32.03
CA GLY A 276 8.25 41.08 -31.98
C GLY A 276 8.88 41.03 -30.58
N ALA A 277 8.97 42.19 -29.93
CA ALA A 277 9.47 42.32 -28.54
C ALA A 277 8.36 42.25 -27.48
N THR A 278 7.09 42.19 -27.88
CA THR A 278 5.95 42.22 -26.96
C THR A 278 5.59 40.81 -26.54
N ARG A 279 5.47 40.58 -25.23
CA ARG A 279 5.01 39.31 -24.63
C ARG A 279 3.66 39.54 -23.98
N THR A 280 2.65 38.77 -24.39
CA THR A 280 1.29 38.88 -23.82
C THR A 280 0.72 37.51 -23.53
N PHE A 281 -0.21 37.45 -22.57
CA PHE A 281 -0.96 36.24 -22.27
C PHE A 281 -1.94 35.90 -23.41
N ASP A 282 -1.98 34.63 -23.81
CA ASP A 282 -2.99 34.11 -24.73
C ASP A 282 -4.39 34.12 -24.10
N LYS A 283 -5.21 35.10 -24.50
CA LYS A 283 -6.60 35.26 -24.03
C LYS A 283 -7.47 34.02 -24.31
N GLY A 284 -7.13 33.19 -25.30
CA GLY A 284 -7.84 31.93 -25.57
C GLY A 284 -7.76 30.93 -24.42
N ARG A 285 -6.77 31.08 -23.53
CA ARG A 285 -6.56 30.21 -22.36
C ARG A 285 -7.10 30.80 -21.05
N ALA A 286 -7.80 31.93 -21.08
CA ALA A 286 -8.28 32.64 -19.88
C ALA A 286 -9.15 31.77 -18.95
N THR A 287 -9.95 30.86 -19.51
CA THR A 287 -10.80 29.93 -18.74
C THR A 287 -10.02 28.85 -17.98
N ARG A 288 -8.71 28.72 -18.23
CA ARG A 288 -7.81 27.77 -17.57
C ARG A 288 -6.99 28.40 -16.44
N LEU A 289 -7.14 29.71 -16.22
CA LEU A 289 -6.52 30.37 -15.07
C LEU A 289 -7.28 30.01 -13.78
N PRO A 290 -6.58 29.92 -12.64
CA PRO A 290 -7.25 29.76 -11.36
C PRO A 290 -8.04 31.02 -11.00
N THR A 291 -9.00 30.87 -10.08
CA THR A 291 -9.71 32.01 -9.51
C THR A 291 -9.02 32.47 -8.22
N ALA A 292 -8.72 33.75 -8.11
CA ALA A 292 -8.08 34.34 -6.93
C ALA A 292 -9.09 34.53 -5.78
N TYR A 293 -8.68 34.23 -4.56
CA TYR A 293 -9.45 34.45 -3.34
C TYR A 293 -8.54 34.90 -2.19
N ARG A 294 -9.16 35.45 -1.14
CA ARG A 294 -8.56 35.57 0.19
C ARG A 294 -9.37 34.77 1.19
N VAL A 295 -8.69 34.04 2.05
CA VAL A 295 -9.33 33.10 2.98
C VAL A 295 -8.79 33.22 4.40
N ASP A 296 -9.67 33.10 5.39
CA ASP A 296 -9.28 32.96 6.79
C ASP A 296 -8.74 31.55 7.10
N GLN A 297 -8.21 31.36 8.31
CA GLN A 297 -7.67 30.07 8.77
C GLN A 297 -8.69 28.90 8.80
N PHE A 298 -9.99 29.16 8.62
CA PHE A 298 -11.06 28.16 8.56
C PHE A 298 -11.52 27.89 7.13
N GLY A 299 -10.91 28.53 6.13
CA GLY A 299 -11.26 28.43 4.72
C GLY A 299 -12.42 29.32 4.29
N THR A 300 -12.89 30.24 5.15
CA THR A 300 -13.95 31.20 4.80
C THR A 300 -13.36 32.29 3.91
N VAL A 301 -14.05 32.62 2.81
CA VAL A 301 -13.67 33.73 1.93
C VAL A 301 -13.91 35.05 2.65
N VAL A 302 -12.92 35.94 2.58
CA VAL A 302 -12.94 37.26 3.24
C VAL A 302 -12.62 38.37 2.24
N ASP A 303 -12.99 39.60 2.60
CA ASP A 303 -12.77 40.80 1.79
C ASP A 303 -11.29 41.23 1.76
N GLU A 304 -10.96 42.16 0.84
CA GLU A 304 -9.60 42.66 0.63
C GLU A 304 -8.98 43.29 1.91
N GLY A 305 -7.78 42.83 2.26
CA GLY A 305 -6.99 43.31 3.40
C GLY A 305 -6.90 42.33 4.57
N ASP A 306 -7.85 41.41 4.67
CA ASP A 306 -7.86 40.33 5.66
C ASP A 306 -7.61 38.97 4.97
N GLY A 307 -7.03 38.00 5.69
CA GLY A 307 -6.84 36.63 5.20
C GLY A 307 -5.64 36.38 4.28
N LEU A 308 -5.42 35.10 3.97
CA LEU A 308 -4.31 34.61 3.15
C LEU A 308 -4.69 34.63 1.67
N PRO A 309 -3.83 35.15 0.78
CA PRO A 309 -4.07 35.12 -0.65
C PRO A 309 -3.90 33.70 -1.20
N VAL A 310 -4.89 33.23 -1.96
CA VAL A 310 -4.92 31.89 -2.52
C VAL A 310 -5.43 31.89 -3.96
N ALA A 311 -5.04 30.87 -4.72
CA ALA A 311 -5.55 30.62 -6.06
C ALA A 311 -6.24 29.25 -6.11
N PHE A 312 -7.52 29.24 -6.50
CA PHE A 312 -8.33 28.04 -6.61
C PHE A 312 -8.31 27.49 -8.04
N PHE A 313 -7.80 26.27 -8.18
CA PHE A 313 -7.82 25.48 -9.40
C PHE A 313 -8.93 24.43 -9.31
N GLU A 314 -10.10 24.70 -9.92
CA GLU A 314 -11.13 23.67 -10.11
C GLU A 314 -10.59 22.50 -10.96
N ARG A 315 -9.68 22.85 -11.89
CA ARG A 315 -8.84 21.91 -12.61
C ARG A 315 -7.42 22.46 -12.66
N LEU A 316 -6.44 21.61 -12.34
CA LEU A 316 -5.03 21.99 -12.47
C LEU A 316 -4.59 21.88 -13.94
N ASP A 317 -4.82 22.93 -14.73
CA ASP A 317 -4.40 23.00 -16.14
C ASP A 317 -2.88 23.25 -16.31
N PHE A 318 -2.22 23.78 -15.29
CA PHE A 318 -0.77 23.93 -15.22
C PHE A 318 -0.30 24.02 -13.76
N CYS A 319 0.98 23.78 -13.50
CA CYS A 319 1.58 24.06 -12.20
C CYS A 319 2.21 25.47 -12.18
N PRO A 320 1.84 26.38 -11.26
CA PRO A 320 2.41 27.73 -11.21
C PRO A 320 3.87 27.80 -10.76
N SER A 321 4.41 26.69 -10.24
CA SER A 321 5.80 26.60 -9.76
C SER A 321 6.75 26.13 -10.86
N CYS A 322 6.44 25.01 -11.53
CA CYS A 322 7.29 24.45 -12.59
C CYS A 322 6.80 24.72 -14.00
N LYS A 323 5.67 25.41 -14.17
CA LYS A 323 5.10 25.78 -15.47
C LYS A 323 4.75 24.61 -16.39
N THR A 324 4.69 23.38 -15.87
CA THR A 324 4.24 22.23 -16.66
C THR A 324 2.76 22.40 -17.02
N SER A 325 2.41 22.10 -18.28
CA SER A 325 1.05 22.19 -18.82
C SER A 325 0.37 20.81 -18.82
N TYR A 326 -0.89 20.75 -18.36
CA TYR A 326 -1.73 19.55 -18.35
C TYR A 326 -2.92 19.71 -19.30
N GLU A 327 -2.68 19.63 -20.61
CA GLU A 327 -3.63 20.09 -21.63
C GLU A 327 -4.83 19.16 -21.89
N SER A 328 -4.71 17.87 -21.56
CA SER A 328 -5.79 16.91 -21.84
C SER A 328 -6.87 16.98 -20.77
N SER A 329 -8.11 17.29 -21.19
CA SER A 329 -9.29 17.23 -20.33
C SER A 329 -9.64 15.80 -19.89
N GLN A 330 -9.14 14.78 -20.61
CA GLN A 330 -9.33 13.37 -20.26
C GLN A 330 -8.34 12.88 -19.20
N GLN A 331 -7.30 13.65 -18.88
CA GLN A 331 -6.39 13.33 -17.80
C GLN A 331 -7.10 13.47 -16.45
N SER A 332 -7.10 12.39 -15.68
CA SER A 332 -7.59 12.37 -14.30
C SER A 332 -6.75 13.27 -13.40
N GLU A 333 -7.32 13.81 -12.32
CA GLU A 333 -6.58 14.54 -11.28
C GLU A 333 -5.37 13.75 -10.73
N PHE A 334 -5.51 12.42 -10.62
CA PHE A 334 -4.43 11.49 -10.24
C PHE A 334 -3.18 11.59 -11.12
N SER A 335 -3.32 12.03 -12.37
CA SER A 335 -2.23 12.11 -13.33
C SER A 335 -1.46 13.44 -13.22
N ARG A 336 -2.01 14.43 -12.50
CA ARG A 336 -1.44 15.78 -12.34
C ARG A 336 -0.84 16.00 -10.96
N VAL A 337 -1.50 15.44 -9.95
CA VAL A 337 -1.04 15.52 -8.56
C VAL A 337 -0.99 14.15 -7.88
N SER A 338 -0.19 14.05 -6.83
CA SER A 338 -0.06 12.87 -5.97
C SER A 338 -0.21 13.24 -4.50
N SER A 339 -0.82 12.37 -3.71
CA SER A 339 -0.64 12.35 -2.25
C SER A 339 0.48 11.39 -1.85
N LEU A 340 0.99 11.49 -0.62
CA LEU A 340 1.97 10.52 -0.11
C LEU A 340 1.41 9.10 -0.08
N GLY A 341 0.18 8.92 0.41
CA GLY A 341 -0.54 7.64 0.44
C GLY A 341 -1.25 7.29 -0.87
N THR A 342 -0.54 7.29 -2.00
CA THR A 342 -1.14 6.94 -3.32
C THR A 342 -1.14 5.45 -3.62
N GLU A 343 -0.53 4.60 -2.80
CA GLU A 343 -0.43 3.17 -3.04
C GLU A 343 -1.78 2.45 -2.97
N GLY A 344 -1.98 1.50 -3.88
CA GLY A 344 -3.11 0.57 -3.83
C GLY A 344 -2.86 -0.54 -2.82
N ARG A 345 -3.94 -1.11 -2.26
CA ARG A 345 -3.87 -2.27 -1.35
C ARG A 345 -3.03 -3.40 -1.95
N ALA A 346 -3.20 -3.67 -3.25
CA ALA A 346 -2.48 -4.71 -3.97
C ALA A 346 -0.96 -4.51 -3.99
N SER A 347 -0.51 -3.29 -4.22
CA SER A 347 0.92 -2.94 -4.21
C SER A 347 1.50 -3.09 -2.81
N ALA A 348 0.82 -2.57 -1.78
CA ALA A 348 1.27 -2.69 -0.39
C ALA A 348 1.36 -4.16 0.06
N VAL A 349 0.32 -4.96 -0.18
CA VAL A 349 0.32 -6.40 0.13
C VAL A 349 1.42 -7.14 -0.63
N THR A 350 1.68 -6.77 -1.89
CA THR A 350 2.74 -7.38 -2.70
C THR A 350 4.12 -7.13 -2.09
N VAL A 351 4.45 -5.88 -1.75
CA VAL A 351 5.74 -5.52 -1.16
C VAL A 351 5.92 -6.18 0.21
N LEU A 352 4.89 -6.16 1.05
CA LEU A 352 4.93 -6.82 2.37
C LEU A 352 5.12 -8.33 2.22
N THR A 353 4.34 -8.98 1.35
CA THR A 353 4.42 -10.42 1.07
C THR A 353 5.81 -10.79 0.59
N GLN A 354 6.37 -10.05 -0.37
CA GLN A 354 7.71 -10.29 -0.90
C GLN A 354 8.78 -10.13 0.19
N SER A 355 8.67 -9.08 1.02
CA SER A 355 9.60 -8.83 2.13
C SER A 355 9.58 -9.96 3.17
N VAL A 356 8.38 -10.41 3.57
CA VAL A 356 8.20 -11.52 4.51
C VAL A 356 8.76 -12.81 3.92
N VAL A 357 8.41 -13.17 2.68
CA VAL A 357 8.90 -14.39 2.03
C VAL A 357 10.42 -14.38 1.89
N ARG A 358 11.01 -13.24 1.48
CA ARG A 358 12.48 -13.11 1.39
C ARG A 358 13.15 -13.25 2.76
N THR A 359 12.56 -12.66 3.80
CA THR A 359 13.08 -12.78 5.16
C THR A 359 13.01 -14.21 5.67
N LEU A 360 11.88 -14.90 5.45
CA LEU A 360 11.68 -16.31 5.79
C LEU A 360 12.68 -17.23 5.09
N ARG A 361 12.97 -16.99 3.80
CA ARG A 361 13.98 -17.78 3.04
C ARG A 361 15.39 -17.69 3.63
N ASN A 362 15.71 -16.60 4.31
CA ASN A 362 17.02 -16.40 4.93
C ASN A 362 17.07 -16.91 6.39
N GLN A 363 15.97 -17.43 6.95
CA GLN A 363 15.96 -17.98 8.32
C GLN A 363 16.48 -19.41 8.32
N THR A 364 17.67 -19.62 8.88
CA THR A 364 18.31 -20.94 8.97
C THR A 364 17.82 -21.79 10.14
N ASP A 365 17.15 -21.17 11.11
CA ASP A 365 16.59 -21.79 12.33
C ASP A 365 15.15 -22.28 12.16
N LEU A 366 14.56 -22.08 10.98
CA LEU A 366 13.24 -22.60 10.62
C LEU A 366 13.39 -23.73 9.58
N ASP A 367 12.62 -24.79 9.75
CA ASP A 367 12.47 -25.84 8.73
C ASP A 367 11.92 -25.24 7.42
N ASP A 368 12.33 -25.79 6.28
CA ASP A 368 11.91 -25.30 4.96
C ASP A 368 10.37 -25.25 4.82
N ASP A 369 9.68 -26.23 5.41
CA ASP A 369 8.22 -26.30 5.39
C ASP A 369 7.52 -25.23 6.22
N ALA A 370 8.22 -24.62 7.18
CA ALA A 370 7.70 -23.54 8.02
C ALA A 370 7.87 -22.15 7.36
N ARG A 371 8.70 -22.02 6.32
CA ARG A 371 9.01 -20.75 5.63
C ARG A 371 7.92 -20.35 4.64
N LYS A 372 6.66 -20.30 5.10
CA LYS A 372 5.47 -20.05 4.28
C LYS A 372 4.70 -18.82 4.80
N LEU A 373 4.15 -18.05 3.88
CA LEU A 373 3.19 -16.99 4.17
C LEU A 373 1.82 -17.39 3.63
N LEU A 374 0.81 -17.34 4.50
CA LEU A 374 -0.58 -17.57 4.15
C LEU A 374 -1.35 -16.26 4.34
N ALA A 375 -1.96 -15.76 3.27
CA ALA A 375 -2.82 -14.59 3.29
C ALA A 375 -4.29 -15.03 3.19
N PHE A 376 -5.12 -14.53 4.10
CA PHE A 376 -6.56 -14.76 4.10
C PHE A 376 -7.28 -13.45 3.82
N THR A 377 -8.33 -13.50 3.02
CA THR A 377 -9.23 -12.38 2.75
C THR A 377 -10.66 -12.91 2.73
N ASP A 378 -11.58 -12.10 3.23
CA ASP A 378 -13.01 -12.37 3.26
C ASP A 378 -13.68 -12.12 1.90
N ASN A 379 -12.97 -11.52 0.94
CA ASN A 379 -13.47 -11.21 -0.39
C ASN A 379 -12.71 -12.00 -1.47
N ARG A 380 -13.44 -12.87 -2.21
CA ARG A 380 -12.87 -13.66 -3.30
C ARG A 380 -12.31 -12.80 -4.44
N GLN A 381 -12.95 -11.69 -4.78
CA GLN A 381 -12.48 -10.79 -5.84
C GLN A 381 -11.19 -10.10 -5.42
N ASP A 382 -11.13 -9.62 -4.17
CA ASP A 382 -9.89 -9.06 -3.61
C ASP A 382 -8.80 -10.14 -3.63
N ALA A 383 -9.07 -11.36 -3.16
CA ALA A 383 -8.11 -12.48 -3.20
C ALA A 383 -7.51 -12.71 -4.60
N SER A 384 -8.38 -12.74 -5.62
CA SER A 384 -7.97 -12.95 -7.01
C SER A 384 -7.16 -11.77 -7.54
N LEU A 385 -7.53 -10.54 -7.17
CA LEU A 385 -6.80 -9.32 -7.57
C LEU A 385 -5.43 -9.27 -6.91
N GLN A 386 -5.34 -9.54 -5.61
CA GLN A 386 -4.10 -9.53 -4.84
C GLN A 386 -3.10 -10.57 -5.38
N SER A 387 -3.56 -11.81 -5.60
CA SER A 387 -2.73 -12.89 -6.14
C SER A 387 -2.30 -12.64 -7.58
N GLY A 388 -3.21 -12.15 -8.43
CA GLY A 388 -2.90 -11.77 -9.80
C GLY A 388 -1.88 -10.65 -9.87
N HIS A 389 -2.07 -9.59 -9.07
CA HIS A 389 -1.13 -8.48 -8.97
C HIS A 389 0.24 -8.93 -8.48
N PHE A 390 0.33 -9.78 -7.45
CA PHE A 390 1.61 -10.30 -6.95
C PHE A 390 2.38 -11.05 -8.04
N ASN A 391 1.70 -11.96 -8.75
CA ASN A 391 2.32 -12.75 -9.81
C ASN A 391 2.81 -11.86 -10.97
N ASP A 392 1.99 -10.89 -11.39
CA ASP A 392 2.35 -9.97 -12.46
C ASP A 392 3.52 -9.06 -12.05
N PHE A 393 3.48 -8.52 -10.83
CA PHE A 393 4.56 -7.68 -10.30
C PHE A 393 5.91 -8.42 -10.26
N VAL A 394 5.92 -9.66 -9.75
CA VAL A 394 7.13 -10.50 -9.72
C VAL A 394 7.61 -10.81 -11.13
N LEU A 395 6.70 -11.16 -12.05
CA LEU A 395 7.04 -11.48 -13.43
C LEU A 395 7.65 -10.29 -14.17
N VAL A 396 6.99 -9.12 -14.11
CA VAL A 396 7.49 -7.89 -14.73
C VAL A 396 8.82 -7.50 -14.11
N GLY A 397 8.97 -7.56 -12.79
CA GLY A 397 10.24 -7.29 -12.10
C GLY A 397 11.37 -8.21 -12.53
N LEU A 398 11.11 -9.52 -12.67
CA LEU A 398 12.09 -10.51 -13.15
C LEU A 398 12.50 -10.24 -14.60
N VAL A 399 11.54 -10.01 -15.50
CA VAL A 399 11.82 -9.74 -16.92
C VAL A 399 12.60 -8.44 -17.08
N ARG A 400 12.22 -7.37 -16.38
CA ARG A 400 12.96 -6.10 -16.39
C ARG A 400 14.37 -6.26 -15.85
N SER A 401 14.55 -6.96 -14.72
CA SER A 401 15.89 -7.23 -14.19
C SER A 401 16.75 -8.04 -15.16
N ALA A 402 16.17 -9.01 -15.87
CA ALA A 402 16.88 -9.78 -16.89
C ALA A 402 17.23 -8.93 -18.12
N LEU A 403 16.31 -8.07 -18.59
CA LEU A 403 16.57 -7.12 -19.66
C LEU A 403 17.71 -6.15 -19.31
N TYR A 404 17.65 -5.55 -18.13
CA TYR A 404 18.71 -4.65 -17.65
C TYR A 404 20.07 -5.36 -17.61
N ARG A 405 20.13 -6.56 -17.02
CA ARG A 405 21.38 -7.34 -16.96
C ARG A 405 21.87 -7.77 -18.34
N ALA A 406 20.97 -8.13 -19.25
CA ALA A 406 21.31 -8.48 -20.63
C ALA A 406 21.90 -7.28 -21.38
N ALA A 407 21.26 -6.12 -21.27
CA ALA A 407 21.73 -4.88 -21.90
C ALA A 407 23.07 -4.43 -21.32
N GLN A 408 23.23 -4.48 -19.99
CA GLN A 408 24.49 -4.15 -19.33
C GLN A 408 25.62 -5.08 -19.79
N LYS A 409 25.38 -6.41 -19.80
CA LYS A 409 26.37 -7.39 -20.26
C LYS A 409 26.75 -7.18 -21.73
N GLN A 410 25.79 -6.83 -22.59
CA GLN A 410 26.05 -6.52 -23.99
C GLN A 410 26.90 -5.26 -24.11
N HIS A 411 26.55 -4.20 -23.40
CA HIS A 411 27.31 -2.95 -23.38
C HIS A 411 28.75 -3.13 -22.89
N GLU A 412 28.96 -3.93 -21.83
CA GLU A 412 30.30 -4.27 -21.33
C GLU A 412 31.13 -5.08 -22.34
N ARG A 413 30.48 -5.93 -23.14
CA ARG A 413 31.16 -6.76 -24.15
C ARG A 413 31.44 -6.00 -25.44
N THR A 414 30.47 -5.22 -25.91
CA THR A 414 30.51 -4.54 -27.20
C THR A 414 29.71 -3.23 -27.10
N PRO A 415 30.34 -2.12 -26.65
CA PRO A 415 29.65 -0.86 -26.39
C PRO A 415 28.89 -0.29 -27.61
N GLU A 416 29.44 -0.51 -28.81
CA GLU A 416 28.92 0.01 -30.09
C GLU A 416 27.80 -0.87 -30.69
N GLU A 417 27.58 -2.07 -30.16
CA GLU A 417 26.57 -3.01 -30.67
C GLU A 417 25.47 -3.20 -29.61
N PRO A 418 24.37 -2.43 -29.67
CA PRO A 418 23.26 -2.59 -28.75
C PRO A 418 22.53 -3.92 -29.00
N LEU A 419 21.75 -4.37 -28.01
CA LEU A 419 20.81 -5.46 -28.21
C LEU A 419 19.76 -5.07 -29.26
N THR A 420 19.44 -6.02 -30.13
CA THR A 420 18.48 -5.89 -31.22
C THR A 420 17.31 -6.86 -31.01
N ASP A 421 16.25 -6.74 -31.79
CA ASP A 421 15.11 -7.66 -31.70
C ASP A 421 15.49 -9.13 -31.94
N ASP A 422 16.52 -9.38 -32.74
CA ASP A 422 17.04 -10.71 -33.08
C ASP A 422 17.67 -11.44 -31.87
N ASP A 423 18.39 -10.71 -31.01
CA ASP A 423 19.14 -11.30 -29.89
C ASP A 423 18.47 -11.10 -28.52
N LEU A 424 17.55 -10.13 -28.40
CA LEU A 424 16.89 -9.71 -27.17
C LEU A 424 16.33 -10.87 -26.36
N GLY A 425 15.45 -11.68 -26.97
CA GLY A 425 14.77 -12.78 -26.28
C GLY A 425 15.76 -13.84 -25.78
N GLY A 426 16.83 -14.08 -26.55
CA GLY A 426 17.90 -14.99 -26.16
C GLY A 426 18.72 -14.47 -25.00
N ALA A 427 19.14 -13.21 -25.06
CA ALA A 427 19.93 -12.56 -24.03
C ALA A 427 19.17 -12.47 -22.69
N ILE A 428 17.86 -12.17 -22.74
CA ILE A 428 16.99 -12.16 -21.54
C ILE A 428 16.86 -13.57 -20.95
N PHE A 429 16.63 -14.58 -21.79
CA PHE A 429 16.52 -15.97 -21.32
C PHE A 429 17.79 -16.42 -20.59
N ASP A 430 18.96 -16.13 -21.16
CA ASP A 430 20.25 -16.47 -20.54
C ASP A 430 20.44 -15.67 -19.23
N ALA A 431 20.02 -14.41 -19.17
CA ALA A 431 20.06 -13.60 -17.94
C ALA A 431 19.11 -14.12 -16.84
N LEU A 432 18.00 -14.77 -17.19
CA LEU A 432 17.10 -15.45 -16.24
C LEU A 432 17.70 -16.75 -15.66
N GLY A 433 18.87 -17.18 -16.14
CA GLY A 433 19.58 -18.38 -15.67
C GLY A 433 19.54 -19.54 -16.67
N GLY A 434 18.76 -19.44 -17.76
CA GLY A 434 18.78 -20.40 -18.87
C GLY A 434 18.23 -21.80 -18.57
N ASP A 435 17.64 -22.04 -17.38
CA ASP A 435 17.07 -23.33 -17.03
C ASP A 435 15.62 -23.46 -17.55
N LEU A 436 15.40 -24.44 -18.43
CA LEU A 436 14.10 -24.73 -19.03
C LEU A 436 13.11 -25.35 -18.04
N THR A 437 13.59 -26.00 -16.96
CA THR A 437 12.71 -26.68 -15.99
C THR A 437 11.80 -25.71 -15.25
N HIS A 438 12.21 -24.45 -15.09
CA HIS A 438 11.41 -23.40 -14.45
C HIS A 438 10.20 -22.96 -15.30
N PHE A 439 10.21 -23.25 -16.60
CA PHE A 439 9.20 -22.77 -17.55
C PHE A 439 8.45 -23.90 -18.24
N ALA A 440 9.05 -25.09 -18.32
CA ALA A 440 8.44 -26.24 -18.94
C ALA A 440 7.20 -26.69 -18.15
N ARG A 441 6.13 -26.99 -18.89
CA ARG A 441 4.92 -27.59 -18.30
C ARG A 441 5.23 -28.93 -17.63
N ASP A 442 6.15 -29.69 -18.21
CA ASP A 442 6.71 -30.91 -17.65
C ASP A 442 8.23 -30.73 -17.48
N PRO A 443 8.72 -30.54 -16.25
CA PRO A 443 10.14 -30.38 -15.98
C PRO A 443 11.00 -31.59 -16.35
N VAL A 444 10.43 -32.80 -16.36
CA VAL A 444 11.17 -34.05 -16.59
C VAL A 444 11.66 -34.14 -18.04
N THR A 445 10.82 -33.70 -18.98
CA THR A 445 11.10 -33.76 -20.42
C THR A 445 11.74 -32.47 -20.95
N ALA A 446 11.96 -31.47 -20.09
CA ALA A 446 12.35 -30.11 -20.50
C ALA A 446 13.68 -30.05 -21.29
N HIS A 447 14.59 -31.00 -21.04
CA HIS A 447 15.90 -31.08 -21.69
C HIS A 447 15.99 -32.06 -22.86
N GLU A 448 14.89 -32.76 -23.19
CA GLU A 448 14.86 -33.60 -24.38
C GLU A 448 15.00 -32.75 -25.64
N ALA A 449 15.79 -33.19 -26.63
CA ALA A 449 16.24 -32.32 -27.72
C ALA A 449 15.12 -31.59 -28.48
N ILE A 450 14.02 -32.28 -28.79
CA ILE A 450 12.88 -31.70 -29.52
C ILE A 450 12.10 -30.74 -28.60
N ALA A 451 11.84 -31.15 -27.36
CA ALA A 451 11.13 -30.34 -26.37
C ALA A 451 11.93 -29.08 -26.03
N ALA A 452 13.22 -29.21 -25.71
CA ALA A 452 14.12 -28.12 -25.36
C ALA A 452 14.19 -27.05 -26.46
N LYS A 453 14.33 -27.47 -27.73
CA LYS A 453 14.35 -26.52 -28.86
C LYS A 453 13.04 -25.74 -28.96
N ARG A 454 11.90 -26.42 -28.83
CA ARG A 454 10.58 -25.79 -28.90
C ARG A 454 10.32 -24.85 -27.72
N ILE A 455 10.60 -25.31 -26.50
CA ILE A 455 10.44 -24.52 -25.27
C ILE A 455 11.31 -23.27 -25.36
N LYS A 456 12.60 -23.40 -25.73
CA LYS A 456 13.52 -22.26 -25.85
C LYS A 456 13.07 -21.27 -26.90
N SER A 457 12.65 -21.73 -28.08
CA SER A 457 12.12 -20.84 -29.14
C SER A 457 10.89 -20.08 -28.67
N THR A 458 9.88 -20.78 -28.14
CA THR A 458 8.65 -20.15 -27.66
C THR A 458 8.92 -19.18 -26.51
N LEU A 459 9.84 -19.52 -25.59
CA LEU A 459 10.17 -18.65 -24.47
C LEU A 459 10.86 -17.36 -24.94
N ARG A 460 11.76 -17.44 -25.93
CA ARG A 460 12.37 -16.25 -26.55
C ARG A 460 11.30 -15.33 -27.13
N ASP A 461 10.37 -15.87 -27.91
CA ASP A 461 9.30 -15.08 -28.54
C ASP A 461 8.40 -14.40 -27.48
N VAL A 462 8.03 -15.15 -26.43
CA VAL A 462 7.21 -14.63 -25.33
C VAL A 462 7.93 -13.55 -24.53
N LEU A 463 9.23 -13.72 -24.26
CA LEU A 463 10.03 -12.73 -23.55
C LEU A 463 10.19 -11.45 -24.36
N SER A 464 10.52 -11.57 -25.66
CA SER A 464 10.60 -10.43 -26.57
C SER A 464 9.26 -9.69 -26.63
N TYR A 465 8.15 -10.40 -26.84
CA TYR A 465 6.81 -9.80 -26.84
C TYR A 465 6.50 -9.06 -25.55
N ARG A 466 6.77 -9.67 -24.39
CA ARG A 466 6.51 -9.05 -23.08
C ARG A 466 7.36 -7.79 -22.86
N VAL A 467 8.62 -7.79 -23.29
CA VAL A 467 9.47 -6.61 -23.22
C VAL A 467 8.94 -5.50 -24.12
N TRP A 468 8.60 -5.79 -25.37
CA TRP A 468 8.04 -4.78 -26.27
C TRP A 468 6.71 -4.21 -25.76
N ALA A 469 5.84 -5.06 -25.20
CA ALA A 469 4.61 -4.62 -24.56
C ALA A 469 4.86 -3.78 -23.30
N ASP A 470 5.93 -4.05 -22.55
CA ASP A 470 6.33 -3.28 -21.37
C ASP A 470 6.95 -1.92 -21.72
N LEU A 471 7.79 -1.89 -22.76
CA LEU A 471 8.46 -0.69 -23.28
C LEU A 471 7.51 0.23 -24.05
N LYS A 472 6.37 -0.27 -24.53
CA LYS A 472 5.34 0.57 -25.15
C LYS A 472 5.01 1.76 -24.26
N ARG A 473 5.11 2.97 -24.84
CA ARG A 473 4.75 4.23 -24.19
C ARG A 473 3.36 4.12 -23.57
N GLY A 474 3.29 4.34 -22.27
CA GLY A 474 2.06 4.32 -21.49
C GLY A 474 2.22 5.13 -20.21
N TRP A 475 1.13 5.70 -19.72
CA TRP A 475 1.13 6.45 -18.46
C TRP A 475 1.24 5.48 -17.27
N ARG A 476 2.47 5.18 -16.85
CA ARG A 476 2.78 4.23 -15.78
C ARG A 476 3.42 4.96 -14.60
N ILE A 477 2.59 5.44 -13.69
CA ILE A 477 3.05 6.24 -12.54
C ILE A 477 3.73 5.37 -11.47
N THR A 478 3.11 4.27 -11.07
CA THR A 478 3.58 3.44 -9.94
C THR A 478 4.64 2.41 -10.32
N MET A 479 4.81 2.15 -11.62
CA MET A 479 5.75 1.15 -12.14
C MET A 479 6.25 1.54 -13.54
N PRO A 480 6.92 2.71 -13.68
CA PRO A 480 7.49 3.15 -14.95
C PRO A 480 8.42 2.06 -15.51
N ASN A 481 8.45 1.92 -16.83
CA ASN A 481 9.36 0.97 -17.47
C ASN A 481 10.81 1.46 -17.42
N LEU A 482 11.75 0.61 -17.83
CA LEU A 482 13.17 0.91 -17.70
C LEU A 482 13.60 2.14 -18.51
N GLU A 483 12.98 2.37 -19.67
CA GLU A 483 13.20 3.57 -20.49
C GLU A 483 12.71 4.84 -19.78
N GLN A 484 11.50 4.80 -19.21
CA GLN A 484 10.92 5.92 -18.44
C GLN A 484 11.75 6.26 -17.19
N THR A 485 12.43 5.28 -16.60
CA THR A 485 13.35 5.50 -15.47
C THR A 485 14.75 5.95 -15.89
N GLY A 486 15.03 6.06 -17.19
CA GLY A 486 16.36 6.38 -17.72
C GLY A 486 17.41 5.28 -17.54
N GLN A 487 17.00 4.06 -17.18
CA GLN A 487 17.90 2.91 -16.99
C GLN A 487 18.23 2.20 -18.30
N LEU A 488 17.43 2.43 -19.35
CA LEU A 488 17.66 1.98 -20.71
C LEU A 488 17.35 3.13 -21.67
N ARG A 489 17.99 3.12 -22.83
CA ARG A 489 17.70 4.03 -23.94
C ARG A 489 17.40 3.22 -25.18
N LEU A 490 16.25 3.45 -25.80
CA LEU A 490 15.97 2.94 -27.14
C LEU A 490 16.63 3.84 -28.19
N THR A 491 17.24 3.21 -29.18
CA THR A 491 17.85 3.90 -30.32
C THR A 491 17.44 3.24 -31.61
N TYR A 492 17.57 3.97 -32.71
CA TYR A 492 17.26 3.48 -34.05
C TYR A 492 18.54 3.40 -34.86
N PHE A 493 18.67 2.34 -35.65
CA PHE A 493 19.81 2.17 -36.52
C PHE A 493 19.93 3.34 -37.52
N GLY A 494 21.11 3.95 -37.59
CA GLY A 494 21.39 5.06 -38.51
C GLY A 494 20.86 6.44 -38.10
N LEU A 495 20.38 6.59 -36.86
CA LEU A 495 19.82 7.85 -36.34
C LEU A 495 20.80 9.03 -36.47
N ASP A 496 22.06 8.84 -36.09
CA ASP A 496 23.10 9.88 -36.22
C ASP A 496 23.33 10.29 -37.68
N GLY A 497 23.28 9.31 -38.59
CA GLY A 497 23.41 9.57 -40.03
C GLY A 497 22.26 10.38 -40.60
N VAL A 498 21.03 10.16 -40.12
CA VAL A 498 19.86 10.97 -40.51
C VAL A 498 19.94 12.38 -39.92
N ALA A 499 20.38 12.52 -38.68
CA ALA A 499 20.52 13.82 -38.03
C ALA A 499 21.60 14.71 -38.68
N ALA A 500 22.70 14.10 -39.15
CA ALA A 500 23.80 14.79 -39.84
C ALA A 500 23.53 15.11 -41.32
N ASP A 501 22.48 14.56 -41.92
CA ASP A 501 22.15 14.76 -43.33
C ASP A 501 21.37 16.06 -43.56
N GLU A 502 22.08 17.18 -43.73
CA GLU A 502 21.50 18.51 -43.96
C GLU A 502 20.46 18.54 -45.10
N THR A 503 20.60 17.68 -46.11
CA THR A 503 19.68 17.67 -47.25
C THR A 503 18.27 17.24 -46.85
N LYS A 504 18.15 16.37 -45.83
CA LYS A 504 16.86 15.94 -45.28
C LYS A 504 16.20 17.02 -44.43
N TRP A 505 16.98 17.92 -43.84
CA TRP A 505 16.49 18.98 -42.94
C TRP A 505 16.26 20.32 -43.62
N ALA A 506 16.77 20.51 -44.85
CA ALA A 506 16.66 21.76 -45.60
C ALA A 506 15.21 22.25 -45.80
N GLY A 507 14.23 21.34 -45.84
CA GLY A 507 12.80 21.68 -45.96
C GLY A 507 12.07 21.94 -44.63
N ALA A 508 12.71 21.76 -43.47
CA ALA A 508 12.10 21.96 -42.17
C ALA A 508 12.01 23.44 -41.78
N ALA A 509 11.02 23.80 -40.95
CA ALA A 509 10.92 25.14 -40.39
C ALA A 509 12.01 25.40 -39.33
N ALA A 510 12.47 26.65 -39.22
CA ALA A 510 13.32 27.05 -38.10
C ALA A 510 12.56 26.91 -36.76
N PRO A 511 13.22 26.48 -35.67
CA PRO A 511 14.68 26.30 -35.54
C PRO A 511 15.21 24.94 -36.01
N LEU A 512 14.35 23.99 -36.40
CA LEU A 512 14.77 22.60 -36.65
C LEU A 512 15.72 22.45 -37.85
N SER A 513 15.50 23.21 -38.93
CA SER A 513 16.41 23.22 -40.09
C SER A 513 17.78 23.82 -39.76
N ALA A 514 17.85 24.76 -38.83
CA ALA A 514 19.09 25.40 -38.39
C ALA A 514 19.73 24.72 -37.15
N ALA A 515 19.09 23.68 -36.61
CA ALA A 515 19.58 22.97 -35.45
C ALA A 515 20.81 22.13 -35.80
N GLU A 516 21.81 22.12 -34.93
CA GLU A 516 22.98 21.24 -35.06
C GLU A 516 22.56 19.75 -35.05
N PRO A 517 23.30 18.86 -35.73
CA PRO A 517 22.99 17.43 -35.75
C PRO A 517 22.78 16.83 -34.36
N ALA A 518 23.58 17.22 -33.37
CA ALA A 518 23.43 16.75 -31.99
C ALA A 518 22.07 17.13 -31.37
N THR A 519 21.57 18.34 -31.64
CA THR A 519 20.24 18.78 -31.19
C THR A 519 19.14 18.00 -31.90
N ARG A 520 19.31 17.70 -33.19
CA ARG A 520 18.35 16.86 -33.94
C ARG A 520 18.30 15.43 -33.37
N VAL A 521 19.45 14.85 -33.03
CA VAL A 521 19.52 13.54 -32.34
C VAL A 521 18.74 13.58 -31.01
N GLU A 522 18.98 14.60 -30.19
CA GLU A 522 18.30 14.75 -28.90
C GLU A 522 16.78 14.85 -29.08
N LEU A 523 16.32 15.68 -30.03
CA LEU A 523 14.90 15.82 -30.34
C LEU A 523 14.27 14.51 -30.81
N MET A 524 14.95 13.71 -31.64
CA MET A 524 14.47 12.40 -32.08
C MET A 524 14.35 11.36 -30.96
N HIS A 525 15.09 11.53 -29.87
CA HIS A 525 14.95 10.66 -28.70
C HIS A 525 13.83 11.10 -27.77
N VAL A 526 13.50 12.39 -27.75
CA VAL A 526 12.46 12.96 -26.88
C VAL A 526 11.07 12.90 -27.50
N LEU A 527 10.98 13.09 -28.83
CA LEU A 527 9.74 13.11 -29.61
C LEU A 527 9.43 11.72 -30.19
#